data_AF-A0A933H4S6-F1
#
_entry.id   AF-A0A933H4S6-F1
#
_cell.length_a   1.000
_cell.length_b   1.000
_cell.length_c   1.000
_cell.angle_alpha   90.00
_cell.angle_beta   90.00
_cell.angle_gamma   90.00
#
_symmetry.space_group_name_H-M   'P 1'
#
loop_
_entity.id
_entity.type
_entity.pdbx_description
1 polymer ?
#
loop_
_entity_poly.entity_id
_entity_poly.type
_entity_poly.pdbx_seq_one_letter_code
_entity_poly.pdbx_strand_id
1 'polypeptide(L)' 'MDHEAFNHPTEPETDPLIIYAVLEHGARIYPELQSWVPPRPAGAQQCDVCQGSGTPKQSADAITHCFKCRSLGWFIHGQ' A
#
# COMPACT_ATOMS: atom_id res chain seq x y z
N MET A 1 -20.54 2.93 -28.77
CA MET A 1 -19.40 2.92 -27.81
C MET A 1 -20.05 2.69 -26.48
N ASP A 2 -20.09 1.44 -26.07
CA ASP A 2 -20.98 0.98 -25.01
C ASP A 2 -20.29 1.21 -23.67
N HIS A 3 -20.80 2.20 -22.93
CA HIS A 3 -20.29 2.61 -21.60
C HIS A 3 -20.62 1.59 -20.48
N GLU A 4 -21.03 0.37 -20.83
CA GLU A 4 -21.56 -0.62 -19.87
C GLU A 4 -20.58 -1.75 -19.52
N ALA A 5 -19.37 -1.76 -20.09
CA ALA A 5 -18.40 -2.84 -19.91
C ALA A 5 -17.61 -2.81 -18.57
N PHE A 6 -17.77 -1.77 -17.73
CA PHE A 6 -16.94 -1.60 -16.52
C PHE A 6 -17.63 -1.92 -15.20
N ASN A 7 -18.90 -2.36 -15.23
CA ASN A 7 -19.65 -2.67 -14.02
C ASN A 7 -19.44 -4.13 -13.57
N HIS A 8 -18.18 -4.54 -13.46
CA HIS A 8 -17.88 -5.76 -12.71
C HIS A 8 -18.03 -5.44 -11.22
N PRO A 9 -18.90 -6.17 -10.49
CA PRO A 9 -18.89 -6.10 -9.04
C PRO A 9 -17.47 -6.43 -8.59
N THR A 10 -16.76 -5.43 -8.08
CA THR A 10 -15.44 -5.68 -7.50
C THR A 10 -15.71 -6.34 -6.16
N GLU A 11 -15.30 -7.60 -6.03
CA GLU A 11 -15.33 -8.25 -4.73
C GLU A 11 -14.52 -7.41 -3.74
N PRO A 12 -15.02 -7.21 -2.51
CA PRO A 12 -14.28 -6.45 -1.52
C PRO A 12 -12.96 -7.18 -1.22
N GLU A 13 -11.85 -6.46 -1.27
CA GLU A 13 -10.58 -6.98 -0.79
C GLU A 13 -10.72 -7.34 0.70
N THR A 14 -10.19 -8.51 1.07
CA THR A 14 -10.26 -9.06 2.44
C THR A 14 -8.90 -9.29 3.06
N ASP A 15 -7.82 -9.27 2.28
CA ASP A 15 -6.46 -9.36 2.80
C ASP A 15 -6.13 -8.08 3.58
N PRO A 16 -5.92 -8.16 4.91
CA PRO A 16 -5.67 -7.00 5.74
C PRO A 16 -4.37 -6.27 5.36
N LEU A 17 -3.38 -6.98 4.79
CA LEU A 17 -2.14 -6.36 4.33
C LEU A 17 -2.38 -5.52 3.07
N ILE A 18 -3.21 -6.00 2.15
CA ILE A 18 -3.56 -5.24 0.94
C ILE A 18 -4.41 -4.02 1.30
N ILE A 19 -5.42 -4.20 2.16
CA ILE A 19 -6.26 -3.09 2.63
C ILE A 19 -5.39 -2.02 3.30
N TYR A 20 -4.50 -2.42 4.21
CA TYR A 20 -3.63 -1.49 4.91
C TYR A 20 -2.64 -0.79 3.95
N ALA A 21 -2.06 -1.52 2.99
CA ALA A 21 -1.18 -0.96 1.97
C ALA A 21 -1.87 0.12 1.12
N VAL A 22 -3.09 -0.16 0.65
CA VAL A 22 -3.88 0.77 -0.15
C VAL A 22 -4.29 1.99 0.68
N LEU A 23 -4.67 1.80 1.94
CA LEU A 23 -5.04 2.90 2.83
C LEU A 23 -3.83 3.81 3.15
N GLU A 24 -2.67 3.23 3.43
CA GLU A 24 -1.42 3.97 3.69
C GLU A 24 -1.00 4.76 2.45
N HIS A 25 -1.09 4.15 1.26
CA HIS A 25 -0.80 4.83 0.01
C HIS A 25 -1.81 5.95 -0.28
N GLY A 26 -3.10 5.68 -0.13
CA GLY A 26 -4.19 6.63 -0.34
C GLY A 26 -4.09 7.83 0.59
N ALA A 27 -3.70 7.63 1.85
CA ALA A 27 -3.56 8.71 2.83
C ALA A 27 -2.47 9.73 2.50
N ARG A 28 -1.49 9.36 1.66
CA ARG A 28 -0.48 10.31 1.15
C ARG A 28 -1.06 11.29 0.12
N ILE A 29 -2.08 10.86 -0.61
CA ILE A 29 -2.77 11.65 -1.62
C ILE A 29 -3.95 12.41 -0.99
N TYR A 30 -4.64 11.76 -0.05
CA TYR A 30 -5.83 12.24 0.66
C TYR A 30 -5.54 12.31 2.18
N PRO A 31 -4.97 13.42 2.68
CA PRO A 31 -4.51 13.53 4.07
C PRO A 31 -5.58 13.25 5.13
N GLU A 32 -6.85 13.45 4.80
CA GLU A 32 -8.00 13.13 5.67
C GLU A 32 -8.05 11.65 6.06
N LEU A 33 -7.56 10.76 5.19
CA LEU A 33 -7.48 9.32 5.44
C LEU A 33 -6.39 8.95 6.43
N GLN A 34 -5.47 9.86 6.77
CA GLN A 34 -4.39 9.59 7.72
C GLN A 34 -4.92 9.17 9.10
N SER A 35 -6.10 9.65 9.48
CA SER A 35 -6.78 9.26 10.73
C SER A 35 -7.30 7.82 10.73
N TRP A 36 -7.42 7.20 9.54
CA TRP A 36 -7.88 5.84 9.36
C TRP A 36 -6.72 4.85 9.29
N VAL A 37 -5.51 5.32 8.97
CA VAL A 37 -4.30 4.49 8.89
C VAL A 37 -3.92 4.05 10.31
N PRO A 38 -3.95 2.73 10.62
CA PRO A 38 -3.42 2.23 11.86
C PRO A 38 -1.98 2.72 12.11
N PRO A 39 -1.63 3.10 13.34
CA PRO A 39 -0.26 3.50 13.64
C PRO A 39 0.69 2.33 13.36
N ARG A 40 1.90 2.65 12.89
CA ARG A 40 2.95 1.65 12.68
C ARG A 40 3.19 0.87 13.98
N PRO A 41 3.17 -0.47 13.95
CA PRO A 41 3.42 -1.28 15.14
C PRO A 41 4.77 -1.00 15.79
N ALA A 42 4.83 -1.10 17.11
CA ALA A 42 6.10 -1.03 17.84
C ALA A 42 7.02 -2.18 17.39
N GLY A 43 8.29 -1.87 17.11
CA GLY A 43 9.27 -2.86 16.64
C GLY A 43 9.25 -3.13 15.12
N ALA A 44 8.33 -2.50 14.38
CA ALA A 44 8.38 -2.54 12.92
C ALA A 44 9.64 -1.85 12.39
N GLN A 45 10.39 -2.55 11.53
CA GLN A 45 11.57 -2.02 10.86
C GLN A 45 11.18 -1.32 9.57
N GLN A 46 11.74 -0.13 9.35
CA GLN A 46 11.59 0.56 8.07
C GLN A 46 12.27 -0.27 6.97
N CYS A 47 11.60 -0.38 5.82
CA CYS A 47 12.13 -1.10 4.69
C CYS A 47 13.29 -0.31 4.06
N ASP A 48 14.45 -0.95 3.98
CA ASP A 48 15.67 -0.44 3.36
C ASP A 48 15.57 -0.32 1.83
N VAL A 49 14.76 -1.14 1.16
CA VAL A 49 14.60 -1.11 -0.31
C VAL A 49 13.81 0.11 -0.77
N CYS A 50 12.66 0.37 -0.16
CA CYS A 50 11.83 1.54 -0.49
C CYS A 50 12.04 2.73 0.44
N GLN A 51 12.89 2.60 1.47
CA GLN A 51 13.15 3.66 2.45
C GLN A 51 11.87 4.18 3.11
N GLY A 52 10.87 3.31 3.34
CA GLY A 52 9.61 3.71 3.97
C GLY A 52 8.51 4.16 3.02
N SER A 53 8.77 4.30 1.71
CA SER A 53 7.75 4.77 0.77
C SER A 53 6.83 3.66 0.26
N GLY A 54 7.11 2.38 0.52
CA GLY A 54 6.33 1.28 -0.08
C GLY A 54 6.54 1.12 -1.60
N THR A 55 7.31 2.00 -2.26
CA THR A 55 7.61 1.97 -3.69
C THR A 55 9.12 2.10 -3.92
N PRO A 56 9.76 1.29 -4.78
CA PRO A 56 11.18 1.44 -5.08
C PRO A 56 11.48 2.81 -5.70
N LYS A 57 12.58 3.47 -5.29
CA LYS A 57 12.97 4.79 -5.81
C LYS A 57 13.40 4.80 -7.29
N GLN A 58 13.66 3.64 -7.89
CA GLN A 58 14.28 3.53 -9.22
C GLN A 58 13.30 3.14 -10.35
N SER A 59 12.00 3.00 -10.09
CA SER A 59 11.06 2.67 -11.16
C SER A 59 10.61 3.93 -11.91
N ALA A 60 11.28 4.23 -13.02
CA ALA A 60 10.81 5.24 -13.97
C ALA A 60 9.54 4.77 -14.71
N ASP A 61 9.29 3.46 -14.76
CA ASP A 61 8.15 2.84 -15.44
C ASP A 61 7.30 2.02 -14.46
N ALA A 62 6.01 2.36 -14.43
CA ALA A 62 4.90 1.69 -13.77
C ALA A 62 4.95 1.54 -12.23
N ILE A 63 3.76 1.62 -11.63
CA ILE A 63 3.46 1.40 -10.21
C ILE A 63 4.08 0.08 -9.75
N THR A 64 5.31 0.12 -9.29
CA THR A 64 6.00 -1.03 -8.72
C THR A 64 5.88 -0.90 -7.22
N HIS A 65 5.12 -1.82 -6.64
CA HIS A 65 5.08 -1.99 -5.20
C HIS A 65 6.39 -2.62 -4.72
N CYS A 66 6.84 -2.22 -3.53
CA CYS A 66 8.00 -2.85 -2.92
C CYS A 66 7.62 -4.23 -2.38
N PHE A 67 8.04 -5.30 -3.07
CA PHE A 67 7.76 -6.68 -2.67
C PHE A 67 8.28 -7.04 -1.27
N LYS A 68 9.43 -6.49 -0.86
CA LYS A 68 10.04 -6.76 0.45
C LYS A 68 9.12 -6.37 1.61
N CYS A 69 8.41 -5.26 1.49
CA CYS A 69 7.51 -4.76 2.53
C CYS A 69 6.03 -4.80 2.11
N ARG A 70 5.70 -5.42 0.97
CA ARG A 70 4.34 -5.46 0.39
C ARG A 70 3.69 -4.06 0.35
N SER A 71 4.44 -3.06 -0.10
CA SER A 71 4.03 -1.64 -0.13
C SER A 71 3.84 -0.93 1.20
N LEU A 72 4.09 -1.56 2.34
CA LEU A 72 3.83 -0.94 3.64
C LEU A 72 4.90 0.08 4.07
N GLY A 73 6.07 0.05 3.42
CA GLY A 73 7.23 0.85 3.85
C GLY A 73 7.96 0.29 5.07
N TRP A 74 7.44 -0.75 5.72
CA TRP A 74 8.03 -1.40 6.89
C TRP A 74 7.63 -2.87 6.98
N PHE A 75 8.31 -3.63 7.83
CA PHE A 75 8.01 -5.04 8.12
C PHE A 75 8.39 -5.38 9.57
N ILE A 76 7.80 -6.43 10.15
CA ILE A 76 8.20 -6.98 11.45
C ILE A 76 8.99 -8.26 11.16
N HIS A 77 10.15 -8.46 11.80
CA HIS A 77 10.91 -9.71 11.67
C HIS A 77 10.03 -10.91 12.04
N GLY A 78 9.87 -11.87 11.11
CA GLY A 78 9.06 -13.08 11.32
C GLY A 78 7.97 -13.35 10.27
N GLN A 79 7.87 -12.55 9.19
CA GLN A 79 7.01 -12.80 8.02
C GLN A 79 7.83 -12.94 6.74
#